data_AF-A0A9Q2FPA8-F1
#
_entry.id   AF-A0A9Q2FPA8-F1
#
_cell.length_a   1.000
_cell.length_b   1.000
_cell.length_c   1.000
_cell.angle_alpha   90.00
_cell.angle_beta   90.00
_cell.angle_gamma   90.00
#
_symmetry.space_group_name_H-M   'P 1'
#
loop_
_entity.id
_entity.type
_entity.pdbx_description
1 polymer ?
#
loop_
_entity_poly.entity_id
_entity_poly.type
_entity_poly.pdbx_seq_one_letter_code
_entity_poly.pdbx_strand_id
1 'polypeptide(L)'
;MDSDRLRDFLLLSPQHVAVLTDYSVMESLKGRTLENIETAWRVLRDFPDQIVVLKEAHEAALVRPQEAEVAQQMICQIETRALSKIPKIIASAKLGNEDSLDQLRKLGREVDDHFEQIRARSSELPLFIKSVEGIFSAGELKQLRKASELNEDMAIKLFNYVVHQTEGLCAQHPDNPPMLEPKHLANQFLFRFAVANAAYLIELVRTGANRRNPDDARNDAVDIINVTFATYFHGLMTDDRRAGATYELTRQLLTAYGSEVVDGALDWTRAYPVDIPADFFEILSDGCPRPLP
;
A
#
# COMPACT_ATOMS: atom_id res chain seq x y z
N MET A 1 -9.06 -3.06 -9.73
CA MET A 1 -9.59 -4.32 -9.15
C MET A 1 -10.39 -5.14 -10.16
N ASP A 2 -10.38 -4.72 -11.41
CA ASP A 2 -11.22 -5.17 -12.50
C ASP A 2 -10.40 -5.67 -13.70
N SER A 3 -9.12 -6.00 -13.51
CA SER A 3 -8.23 -6.43 -14.59
C SER A 3 -8.32 -7.94 -14.85
N ASP A 4 -8.22 -8.32 -16.12
CA ASP A 4 -8.22 -9.74 -16.50
C ASP A 4 -6.97 -10.46 -15.94
N ARG A 5 -5.84 -9.75 -15.81
CA ARG A 5 -4.63 -10.25 -15.15
C ARG A 5 -4.88 -10.67 -13.69
N LEU A 6 -5.69 -9.91 -12.95
CA LEU A 6 -6.06 -10.28 -11.57
C LEU A 6 -6.93 -11.54 -11.56
N ARG A 7 -7.89 -11.64 -12.49
CA ARG A 7 -8.75 -12.81 -12.62
C ARG A 7 -7.93 -14.06 -12.92
N ASP A 8 -7.03 -13.98 -13.90
CA ASP A 8 -6.15 -15.08 -14.27
C ASP A 8 -5.29 -15.51 -13.09
N PHE A 9 -4.70 -14.54 -12.37
CA PHE A 9 -3.94 -14.82 -11.15
C PHE A 9 -4.76 -15.57 -10.10
N LEU A 10 -5.97 -15.11 -9.76
CA LEU A 10 -6.81 -15.74 -8.74
C LEU A 10 -7.35 -17.13 -9.17
N LEU A 11 -7.60 -17.34 -10.46
CA LEU A 11 -8.06 -18.62 -11.00
C LEU A 11 -6.99 -19.71 -10.97
N LEU A 12 -5.70 -19.35 -11.01
CA LEU A 12 -4.61 -20.32 -11.02
C LEU A 12 -4.55 -21.15 -9.74
N SER A 13 -4.98 -20.59 -8.61
CA SER A 13 -4.93 -21.28 -7.33
C SER A 13 -5.84 -20.62 -6.28
N PRO A 14 -6.58 -21.40 -5.46
CA PRO A 14 -7.32 -20.85 -4.33
C PRO A 14 -6.41 -20.30 -3.21
N GLN A 15 -5.10 -20.58 -3.25
CA GLN A 15 -4.11 -19.97 -2.35
C GLN A 15 -3.63 -18.59 -2.83
N HIS A 16 -3.96 -18.18 -4.06
CA HIS A 16 -3.63 -16.85 -4.55
C HIS A 16 -4.60 -15.83 -3.96
N VAL A 17 -4.07 -14.81 -3.29
CA VAL A 17 -4.88 -13.83 -2.56
C VAL A 17 -4.63 -12.43 -3.10
N ALA A 18 -5.69 -11.68 -3.33
CA ALA A 18 -5.66 -10.26 -3.59
C ALA A 18 -5.50 -9.51 -2.26
N VAL A 19 -4.35 -8.84 -2.09
CA VAL A 19 -4.06 -8.01 -0.92
C VAL A 19 -4.44 -6.57 -1.24
N LEU A 20 -5.39 -6.01 -0.50
CA LEU A 20 -5.92 -4.67 -0.73
C LEU A 20 -5.48 -3.73 0.39
N THR A 21 -4.93 -2.58 0.02
CA THR A 21 -4.80 -1.45 0.96
C THR A 21 -6.16 -0.82 1.22
N ASP A 22 -6.27 -0.12 2.34
CA ASP A 22 -7.36 0.81 2.63
C ASP A 22 -7.64 1.73 1.43
N TYR A 23 -6.60 2.31 0.84
CA TYR A 23 -6.73 3.17 -0.33
C TYR A 23 -7.29 2.45 -1.56
N SER A 24 -6.82 1.24 -1.86
CA SER A 24 -7.35 0.46 -2.99
C SER A 24 -8.86 0.25 -2.81
N VAL A 25 -9.29 -0.09 -1.60
CA VAL A 25 -10.71 -0.24 -1.26
C VAL A 25 -11.45 1.08 -1.44
N MET A 26 -10.93 2.18 -0.91
CA MET A 26 -11.52 3.51 -1.05
C MET A 26 -11.69 3.88 -2.54
N GLU A 27 -10.66 3.69 -3.36
CA GLU A 27 -10.72 3.95 -4.80
C GLU A 27 -11.82 3.14 -5.50
N SER A 28 -12.02 1.88 -5.10
CA SER A 28 -13.07 1.02 -5.67
C SER A 28 -14.49 1.48 -5.35
N LEU A 29 -14.65 2.31 -4.32
CA LEU A 29 -15.94 2.85 -3.86
C LEU A 29 -16.19 4.28 -4.36
N LYS A 30 -15.20 4.86 -5.05
CA LYS A 30 -15.26 6.21 -5.62
C LYS A 30 -16.25 6.28 -6.78
N GLY A 31 -16.90 7.44 -6.95
CA GLY A 31 -17.74 7.72 -8.12
C GLY A 31 -19.24 7.49 -7.94
N ARG A 32 -19.70 7.19 -6.72
CA ARG A 32 -21.09 7.29 -6.20
C ARG A 32 -22.22 6.55 -6.95
N THR A 33 -21.95 5.93 -8.09
CA THR A 33 -22.93 5.13 -8.83
C THR A 33 -22.71 3.65 -8.56
N LEU A 34 -23.80 2.89 -8.48
CA LEU A 34 -23.75 1.45 -8.37
C LEU A 34 -22.96 0.83 -9.53
N GLU A 35 -23.08 1.39 -10.73
CA GLU A 35 -22.39 0.95 -11.94
C GLU A 35 -20.86 1.06 -11.81
N ASN A 36 -20.34 2.16 -11.25
CA ASN A 36 -18.91 2.36 -11.06
C ASN A 36 -18.35 1.39 -10.02
N ILE A 37 -19.04 1.25 -8.89
CA ILE A 37 -18.65 0.30 -7.83
C ILE A 37 -18.71 -1.14 -8.36
N GLU A 38 -19.78 -1.47 -9.10
CA GLU A 38 -19.93 -2.78 -9.73
C GLU A 38 -18.77 -3.10 -10.70
N THR A 39 -18.38 -2.11 -11.50
CA THR A 39 -17.28 -2.24 -12.46
C THR A 39 -15.96 -2.44 -11.73
N ALA A 40 -15.65 -1.61 -10.73
CA ALA A 40 -14.43 -1.73 -9.93
C ALA A 40 -14.32 -3.11 -9.27
N TRP A 41 -15.43 -3.67 -8.80
CA TRP A 41 -15.50 -4.97 -8.14
C TRP A 41 -15.76 -6.16 -9.08
N ARG A 42 -15.67 -5.98 -10.41
CA ARG A 42 -16.01 -7.01 -11.40
C ARG A 42 -15.29 -8.34 -11.22
N VAL A 43 -14.01 -8.33 -10.83
CA VAL A 43 -13.23 -9.57 -10.64
C VAL A 43 -13.38 -10.07 -9.22
N LEU A 44 -13.13 -9.22 -8.23
CA LEU A 44 -13.10 -9.61 -6.82
C LEU A 44 -14.43 -10.17 -6.29
N ARG A 45 -15.58 -9.81 -6.89
CA ARG A 45 -16.88 -10.40 -6.54
C ARG A 45 -16.95 -11.90 -6.76
N ASP A 46 -16.19 -12.43 -7.70
CA ASP A 46 -16.17 -13.85 -8.02
C ASP A 46 -15.23 -14.65 -7.09
N PHE A 47 -14.38 -13.96 -6.32
CA PHE A 47 -13.37 -14.57 -5.46
C PHE A 47 -13.37 -13.96 -4.03
N PRO A 48 -14.52 -13.90 -3.34
CA PRO A 48 -14.64 -13.22 -2.05
C PRO A 48 -13.73 -13.80 -0.95
N ASP A 49 -13.40 -15.09 -1.03
CA ASP A 49 -12.56 -15.79 -0.05
C ASP A 49 -11.05 -15.62 -0.32
N GLN A 50 -10.68 -15.04 -1.47
CA GLN A 50 -9.29 -14.77 -1.87
C GLN A 50 -8.94 -13.28 -1.74
N ILE A 51 -9.56 -12.58 -0.79
CA ILE A 51 -9.34 -11.15 -0.54
C ILE A 51 -8.90 -10.96 0.91
N VAL A 52 -7.80 -10.23 1.09
CA VAL A 52 -7.40 -9.72 2.41
C VAL A 52 -7.20 -8.23 2.35
N VAL A 53 -7.48 -7.57 3.47
CA VAL A 53 -7.46 -6.12 3.58
C VAL A 53 -6.44 -5.76 4.63
N LEU A 54 -5.61 -4.78 4.30
CA LEU A 54 -4.53 -4.33 5.17
C LEU A 54 -5.04 -3.29 6.17
N LYS A 55 -4.32 -3.20 7.28
CA LYS A 55 -4.39 -2.09 8.22
C LYS A 55 -4.14 -0.77 7.51
N GLU A 56 -4.71 0.31 8.04
CA GLU A 56 -4.38 1.65 7.57
C GLU A 56 -2.90 1.95 7.82
N ALA A 57 -2.31 2.86 7.03
CA ALA A 57 -0.89 3.19 7.14
C ALA A 57 -0.44 3.60 8.55
N HIS A 58 -1.32 4.27 9.31
CA HIS A 58 -1.05 4.68 10.69
C HIS A 58 -0.99 3.50 11.66
N GLU A 59 -1.85 2.49 11.50
CA GLU A 59 -1.78 1.27 12.29
C GLU A 59 -0.61 0.37 11.86
N ALA A 60 -0.34 0.31 10.55
CA ALA A 60 0.79 -0.44 10.00
C ALA A 60 2.14 0.07 10.53
N ALA A 61 2.25 1.38 10.81
CA ALA A 61 3.40 1.99 11.46
C ALA A 61 3.71 1.41 12.86
N LEU A 62 2.70 0.83 13.52
CA LEU A 62 2.80 0.27 14.88
C LEU A 62 3.03 -1.25 14.90
N VAL A 63 2.99 -1.91 13.74
CA VAL A 63 3.28 -3.34 13.63
C VAL A 63 4.74 -3.59 14.02
N ARG A 64 4.97 -4.60 14.85
CA ARG A 64 6.29 -4.92 15.41
C ARG A 64 7.09 -5.73 14.40
N PRO A 65 8.15 -5.17 13.81
CA PRO A 65 8.88 -5.84 12.73
C PRO A 65 9.91 -6.86 13.23
N GLN A 66 9.98 -7.05 14.54
CA GLN A 66 10.86 -8.01 15.22
C GLN A 66 10.19 -9.38 15.38
N GLU A 67 8.87 -9.45 15.19
CA GLU A 67 8.09 -10.67 15.31
C GLU A 67 8.08 -11.40 13.96
N ALA A 68 7.92 -12.73 14.00
CA ALA A 68 7.71 -13.50 12.78
C ALA A 68 6.42 -13.03 12.08
N GLU A 69 6.34 -13.24 10.77
CA GLU A 69 5.11 -13.04 10.00
C GLU A 69 4.59 -11.59 9.97
N VAL A 70 5.49 -10.61 9.90
CA VAL A 70 5.17 -9.17 9.82
C VAL A 70 4.06 -8.87 8.79
N ALA A 71 4.10 -9.54 7.63
CA ALA A 71 3.07 -9.40 6.59
C ALA A 71 1.66 -9.80 7.06
N GLN A 72 1.54 -10.84 7.89
CA GLN A 72 0.25 -11.27 8.44
C GLN A 72 -0.27 -10.26 9.49
N GLN A 73 0.64 -9.67 10.27
CA GLN A 73 0.27 -8.63 11.25
C GLN A 73 -0.25 -7.34 10.59
N MET A 74 0.11 -7.10 9.32
CA MET A 74 -0.44 -6.00 8.52
C MET A 74 -1.90 -6.22 8.10
N ILE A 75 -2.45 -7.44 8.23
CA ILE A 75 -3.82 -7.74 7.80
C ILE A 75 -4.82 -7.24 8.84
N CYS A 76 -5.79 -6.46 8.39
CA CYS A 76 -6.96 -6.08 9.18
C CYS A 76 -8.07 -7.15 9.04
N GLN A 77 -8.18 -8.00 10.06
CA GLN A 77 -9.17 -9.08 10.10
C GLN A 77 -10.62 -8.58 10.17
N ILE A 78 -10.84 -7.40 10.74
CA ILE A 78 -12.18 -6.79 10.84
C ILE A 78 -12.62 -6.33 9.44
N GLU A 79 -11.78 -5.54 8.77
CA GLU A 79 -12.08 -5.02 7.43
C GLU A 79 -12.14 -6.13 6.38
N THR A 80 -11.26 -7.14 6.47
CA THR A 80 -11.32 -8.33 5.58
C THR A 80 -12.69 -9.01 5.65
N ARG A 81 -13.23 -9.21 6.86
CA ARG A 81 -14.56 -9.81 7.07
C ARG A 81 -15.71 -8.88 6.68
N ALA A 82 -15.52 -7.57 6.78
CA ALA A 82 -16.51 -6.61 6.33
C ALA A 82 -16.59 -6.60 4.79
N LEU A 83 -15.45 -6.60 4.12
CA LEU A 83 -15.35 -6.50 2.67
C LEU A 83 -15.78 -7.77 1.93
N SER A 84 -15.64 -8.95 2.53
CA SER A 84 -16.20 -10.18 1.96
C SER A 84 -17.73 -10.14 1.78
N LYS A 85 -18.43 -9.16 2.40
CA LYS A 85 -19.87 -8.92 2.24
C LYS A 85 -20.22 -8.00 1.07
N ILE A 86 -19.28 -7.21 0.55
CA ILE A 86 -19.52 -6.26 -0.54
C ILE A 86 -20.15 -6.90 -1.78
N PRO A 87 -19.73 -8.09 -2.25
CA PRO A 87 -20.37 -8.74 -3.39
C PRO A 87 -21.88 -8.96 -3.20
N LYS A 88 -22.28 -9.35 -1.98
CA LYS A 88 -23.71 -9.53 -1.62
C LYS A 88 -24.45 -8.19 -1.56
N ILE A 89 -23.82 -7.15 -1.02
CA ILE A 89 -24.40 -5.80 -0.96
C ILE A 89 -24.63 -5.25 -2.37
N ILE A 90 -23.65 -5.39 -3.27
CA ILE A 90 -23.78 -4.98 -4.69
C ILE A 90 -24.91 -5.76 -5.35
N ALA A 91 -24.97 -7.10 -5.19
CA ALA A 91 -26.02 -7.91 -5.77
C ALA A 91 -27.43 -7.49 -5.28
N SER A 92 -27.60 -7.24 -3.98
CA SER A 92 -28.86 -6.75 -3.40
C SER A 92 -29.24 -5.36 -3.91
N ALA A 93 -28.28 -4.44 -4.00
CA ALA A 93 -28.49 -3.10 -4.55
C ALA A 93 -28.98 -3.14 -6.01
N LYS A 94 -28.45 -4.07 -6.82
CA LYS A 94 -28.91 -4.28 -8.21
C LYS A 94 -30.35 -4.76 -8.31
N LEU A 95 -30.85 -5.46 -7.29
CA LEU A 95 -32.24 -5.89 -7.19
C LEU A 95 -33.17 -4.77 -6.68
N GLY A 96 -32.66 -3.55 -6.49
CA GLY A 96 -33.43 -2.40 -6.02
C GLY A 96 -33.59 -2.33 -4.50
N ASN A 97 -32.73 -3.02 -3.73
CA ASN A 97 -32.74 -2.88 -2.28
C ASN A 97 -32.16 -1.52 -1.86
N GLU A 98 -33.02 -0.62 -1.36
CA GLU A 98 -32.63 0.74 -0.97
C GLU A 98 -31.63 0.77 0.20
N ASP A 99 -31.73 -0.14 1.18
CA ASP A 99 -30.78 -0.19 2.30
C ASP A 99 -29.35 -0.48 1.82
N SER A 100 -29.21 -1.38 0.85
CA SER A 100 -27.92 -1.72 0.22
C SER A 100 -27.38 -0.56 -0.62
N LEU A 101 -28.26 0.15 -1.32
CA LEU A 101 -27.89 1.37 -2.05
C LEU A 101 -27.40 2.47 -1.10
N ASP A 102 -28.10 2.68 0.02
CA ASP A 102 -27.73 3.68 1.01
C ASP A 102 -26.44 3.31 1.74
N GLN A 103 -26.19 2.02 2.00
CA GLN A 103 -24.92 1.55 2.53
C GLN A 103 -23.76 1.87 1.58
N LEU A 104 -23.89 1.57 0.29
CA LEU A 104 -22.87 1.87 -0.72
C LEU A 104 -22.65 3.39 -0.87
N ARG A 105 -23.73 4.18 -0.87
CA ARG A 105 -23.64 5.65 -0.91
C ARG A 105 -22.96 6.23 0.32
N LYS A 106 -23.20 5.67 1.51
CA LYS A 106 -22.56 6.10 2.75
C LYS A 106 -21.06 5.85 2.69
N LEU A 107 -20.64 4.64 2.32
CA LEU A 107 -19.23 4.31 2.15
C LEU A 107 -18.55 5.24 1.13
N GLY A 108 -19.19 5.49 -0.01
CA GLY A 108 -18.65 6.40 -1.03
C GLY A 108 -18.47 7.84 -0.56
N ARG A 109 -19.30 8.34 0.37
CA ARG A 109 -19.15 9.70 0.94
C ARG A 109 -17.95 9.79 1.88
N GLU A 110 -17.81 8.82 2.78
CA GLU A 110 -16.70 8.76 3.74
C GLU A 110 -15.34 8.72 3.00
N VAL A 111 -15.30 8.01 1.87
CA VAL A 111 -14.16 7.94 0.95
C VAL A 111 -13.82 9.30 0.33
N ASP A 112 -14.80 10.02 -0.20
CA ASP A 112 -14.57 11.31 -0.86
C ASP A 112 -13.97 12.34 0.12
N ASP A 113 -14.49 12.38 1.34
CA ASP A 113 -13.99 13.28 2.40
C ASP A 113 -12.53 12.96 2.78
N HIS A 114 -12.17 11.67 2.79
CA HIS A 114 -10.80 11.24 3.07
C HIS A 114 -9.83 11.66 1.95
N PHE A 115 -10.21 11.49 0.68
CA PHE A 115 -9.36 11.87 -0.46
C PHE A 115 -9.10 13.38 -0.56
N GLU A 116 -10.06 14.21 -0.17
CA GLU A 116 -9.86 15.68 -0.14
C GLU A 116 -8.83 16.10 0.93
N GLN A 117 -8.74 15.40 2.06
CA GLN A 117 -7.70 15.66 3.06
C GLN A 117 -6.30 15.37 2.53
N ILE A 118 -6.14 14.29 1.76
CA ILE A 118 -4.86 13.91 1.14
C ILE A 118 -4.49 14.91 0.04
N ARG A 119 -5.48 15.32 -0.77
CA ARG A 119 -5.30 16.35 -1.81
C ARG A 119 -4.75 17.64 -1.23
N ALA A 120 -5.26 18.09 -0.08
CA ALA A 120 -4.79 19.31 0.58
C ALA A 120 -3.30 19.22 0.98
N ARG A 121 -2.86 18.06 1.50
CA ARG A 121 -1.46 17.80 1.91
C ARG A 121 -0.50 17.65 0.73
N SER A 122 -1.01 17.31 -0.46
CA SER A 122 -0.20 17.09 -1.67
C SER A 122 0.42 18.37 -2.26
N SER A 123 0.07 19.54 -1.73
CA SER A 123 0.61 20.84 -2.17
C SER A 123 2.09 21.06 -1.82
N GLU A 124 2.66 20.25 -0.93
CA GLU A 124 4.06 20.36 -0.47
C GLU A 124 5.07 19.62 -1.36
N LEU A 125 4.61 18.86 -2.37
CA LEU A 125 5.47 18.02 -3.21
C LEU A 125 6.70 18.74 -3.81
N PRO A 126 6.61 19.99 -4.32
CA PRO A 126 7.80 20.68 -4.84
C PRO A 126 8.91 20.90 -3.79
N LEU A 127 8.56 20.98 -2.50
CA LEU A 127 9.55 21.10 -1.42
C LEU A 127 10.28 19.77 -1.24
N PHE A 128 9.55 18.65 -1.24
CA PHE A 128 10.16 17.31 -1.12
C PHE A 128 11.10 16.99 -2.27
N ILE A 129 10.74 17.34 -3.51
CA ILE A 129 11.62 17.19 -4.68
C ILE A 129 12.92 17.97 -4.47
N LYS A 130 12.83 19.22 -4.02
CA LYS A 130 14.03 20.04 -3.75
C LYS A 130 14.89 19.47 -2.62
N SER A 131 14.28 18.89 -1.60
CA SER A 131 15.01 18.22 -0.51
C SER A 131 15.85 17.05 -1.03
N VAL A 132 15.31 16.23 -1.94
CA VAL A 132 16.05 15.13 -2.58
C VAL A 132 17.06 15.64 -3.61
N GLU A 133 16.75 16.68 -4.38
CA GLU A 133 17.76 17.26 -5.27
C GLU A 133 18.95 17.84 -4.48
N GLY A 134 18.69 18.40 -3.30
CA GLY A 134 19.70 19.02 -2.43
C GLY A 134 20.70 18.06 -1.80
N ILE A 135 20.43 16.76 -1.76
CA ILE A 135 21.40 15.76 -1.25
C ILE A 135 22.46 15.37 -2.29
N PHE A 136 22.21 15.66 -3.58
CA PHE A 136 23.10 15.29 -4.68
C PHE A 136 23.81 16.50 -5.27
N SER A 137 25.04 16.30 -5.76
CA SER A 137 25.74 17.30 -6.57
C SER A 137 25.13 17.44 -7.96
N ALA A 138 25.44 18.53 -8.66
CA ALA A 138 24.99 18.74 -10.04
C ALA A 138 25.45 17.61 -11.01
N GLY A 139 26.62 17.02 -10.76
CA GLY A 139 27.13 15.89 -11.54
C GLY A 139 26.30 14.62 -11.30
N GLU A 140 25.99 14.32 -10.05
CA GLU A 140 25.15 13.18 -9.65
C GLU A 140 23.70 13.34 -10.13
N LEU A 141 23.12 14.55 -10.06
CA LEU A 141 21.80 14.83 -10.64
C LEU A 141 21.78 14.61 -12.15
N LYS A 142 22.86 14.98 -12.86
CA LYS A 142 23.00 14.70 -14.29
C LYS A 142 23.13 13.21 -14.57
N GLN A 143 23.79 12.45 -13.68
CA GLN A 143 23.85 10.99 -13.74
C GLN A 143 22.47 10.35 -13.52
N LEU A 144 21.73 10.79 -12.49
CA LEU A 144 20.37 10.33 -12.21
C LEU A 144 19.45 10.52 -13.42
N ARG A 145 19.44 11.72 -14.02
CA ARG A 145 18.61 12.03 -15.21
C ARG A 145 18.93 11.18 -16.44
N LYS A 146 20.08 10.50 -16.48
CA LYS A 146 20.41 9.53 -17.53
C LYS A 146 19.93 8.10 -17.21
N ALA A 147 19.17 7.92 -16.13
CA ALA A 147 18.76 6.64 -15.58
C ALA A 147 19.94 5.69 -15.30
N SER A 148 21.11 6.26 -14.98
CA SER A 148 22.25 5.47 -14.50
C SER A 148 21.99 4.91 -13.10
N GLU A 149 22.64 3.79 -12.80
CA GLU A 149 22.68 3.22 -11.46
C GLU A 149 23.28 4.21 -10.45
N LEU A 150 22.84 4.09 -9.19
CA LEU A 150 23.41 4.84 -8.07
C LEU A 150 24.82 4.31 -7.81
N ASN A 151 25.81 5.19 -7.78
CA ASN A 151 27.12 4.82 -7.26
C ASN A 151 27.08 4.73 -5.72
N GLU A 152 28.15 4.21 -5.11
CA GLU A 152 28.24 4.01 -3.66
C GLU A 152 28.00 5.29 -2.84
N ASP A 153 28.60 6.41 -3.23
CA ASP A 153 28.44 7.70 -2.54
C ASP A 153 26.98 8.21 -2.61
N MET A 154 26.34 8.08 -3.77
CA MET A 154 24.93 8.40 -3.96
C MET A 154 24.02 7.50 -3.11
N ALA A 155 24.33 6.21 -3.00
CA ALA A 155 23.59 5.27 -2.17
C ALA A 155 23.72 5.61 -0.68
N ILE A 156 24.91 5.99 -0.20
CA ILE A 156 25.14 6.43 1.19
C ILE A 156 24.35 7.70 1.50
N LYS A 157 24.38 8.70 0.60
CA LYS A 157 23.59 9.94 0.73
C LYS A 157 22.10 9.65 0.84
N LEU A 158 21.60 8.78 -0.04
CA LEU A 158 20.20 8.38 -0.05
C LEU A 158 19.80 7.62 1.22
N PHE A 159 20.64 6.71 1.71
CA PHE A 159 20.42 6.01 2.96
C PHE A 159 20.30 6.97 4.15
N ASN A 160 21.25 7.91 4.28
CA ASN A 160 21.21 8.92 5.33
C ASN A 160 19.94 9.79 5.25
N TYR A 161 19.53 10.15 4.04
CA TYR A 161 18.26 10.86 3.82
C TYR A 161 17.07 10.02 4.30
N VAL A 162 16.98 8.75 3.93
CA VAL A 162 15.90 7.84 4.35
C VAL A 162 15.86 7.68 5.87
N VAL A 163 17.00 7.48 6.52
CA VAL A 163 17.11 7.38 7.99
C VAL A 163 16.55 8.65 8.64
N HIS A 164 16.97 9.82 8.18
CA HIS A 164 16.49 11.10 8.70
C HIS A 164 14.98 11.32 8.46
N GLN A 165 14.46 10.93 7.29
CA GLN A 165 13.02 10.97 7.03
C GLN A 165 12.26 10.03 7.97
N THR A 166 12.80 8.84 8.23
CA THR A 166 12.20 7.86 9.13
C THR A 166 12.10 8.40 10.55
N GLU A 167 13.15 9.05 11.06
CA GLU A 167 13.14 9.73 12.37
C GLU A 167 12.02 10.79 12.43
N GLY A 168 11.92 11.63 11.39
CA GLY A 168 10.87 12.66 11.30
C GLY A 168 9.46 12.07 11.28
N LEU A 169 9.25 11.00 10.51
CA LEU A 169 7.97 10.29 10.43
C LEU A 169 7.59 9.67 11.79
N CYS A 170 8.55 9.05 12.49
CA CYS A 170 8.32 8.51 13.82
C CYS A 170 7.90 9.60 14.80
N ALA A 171 8.63 10.73 14.82
CA ALA A 171 8.37 11.84 15.74
C ALA A 171 7.04 12.57 15.47
N GLN A 172 6.58 12.58 14.21
CA GLN A 172 5.31 13.20 13.81
C GLN A 172 4.11 12.28 13.93
N HIS A 173 4.33 10.97 14.05
CA HIS A 173 3.25 10.00 14.23
C HIS A 173 2.54 10.24 15.57
N PRO A 174 1.20 10.21 15.64
CA PRO A 174 0.45 10.47 16.88
C PRO A 174 0.89 9.59 18.06
N ASP A 175 1.16 8.32 17.80
CA ASP A 175 1.61 7.36 18.82
C ASP A 175 3.14 7.31 19.00
N ASN A 176 3.90 8.13 18.26
CA ASN A 176 5.35 8.28 18.37
C ASN A 176 6.12 6.94 18.49
N PRO A 177 6.02 6.02 17.50
CA PRO A 177 6.70 4.75 17.55
C PRO A 177 8.22 4.99 17.59
N PRO A 178 8.98 4.19 18.36
CA PRO A 178 10.42 4.37 18.42
C PRO A 178 11.05 4.02 17.08
N MET A 179 12.14 4.71 16.75
CA MET A 179 13.04 4.24 15.71
C MET A 179 13.72 2.97 16.19
N LEU A 180 13.70 1.93 15.34
CA LEU A 180 14.27 0.64 15.71
C LEU A 180 15.77 0.59 15.45
N GLU A 181 16.43 -0.36 16.13
CA GLU A 181 17.84 -0.66 15.90
C GLU A 181 18.10 -1.05 14.44
N PRO A 182 19.30 -0.77 13.89
CA PRO A 182 19.61 -1.00 12.47
C PRO A 182 19.23 -2.37 11.92
N LYS A 183 19.37 -3.43 12.72
CA LYS A 183 19.00 -4.82 12.33
C LYS A 183 17.50 -5.06 12.11
N HIS A 184 16.63 -4.19 12.64
CA HIS A 184 15.17 -4.29 12.50
C HIS A 184 14.57 -3.11 11.74
N LEU A 185 15.35 -2.05 11.54
CA LEU A 185 14.94 -0.83 10.86
C LEU A 185 14.37 -1.11 9.47
N ALA A 186 15.05 -1.97 8.69
CA ALA A 186 14.64 -2.32 7.34
C ALA A 186 13.28 -3.03 7.22
N ASN A 187 12.72 -3.52 8.33
CA ASN A 187 11.39 -4.15 8.39
C ASN A 187 10.33 -3.23 9.01
N GLN A 188 10.71 -2.07 9.56
CA GLN A 188 9.78 -1.08 10.09
C GLN A 188 9.00 -0.40 8.95
N PHE A 189 7.69 -0.26 9.12
CA PHE A 189 6.81 0.27 8.06
C PHE A 189 7.19 1.70 7.68
N LEU A 190 7.44 2.59 8.65
CA LEU A 190 7.83 3.97 8.39
C LEU A 190 9.18 4.07 7.66
N PHE A 191 10.11 3.13 7.90
CA PHE A 191 11.36 3.08 7.15
C PHE A 191 11.12 2.66 5.70
N ARG A 192 10.36 1.59 5.47
CA ARG A 192 9.98 1.14 4.11
C ARG A 192 9.20 2.21 3.36
N PHE A 193 8.34 2.96 4.06
CA PHE A 193 7.65 4.12 3.52
C PHE A 193 8.62 5.24 3.11
N ALA A 194 9.59 5.57 3.95
CA ALA A 194 10.63 6.55 3.63
C ALA A 194 11.48 6.12 2.41
N VAL A 195 11.80 4.82 2.29
CA VAL A 195 12.48 4.28 1.09
C VAL A 195 11.60 4.41 -0.15
N ALA A 196 10.31 4.04 -0.07
CA ALA A 196 9.37 4.13 -1.19
C ALA A 196 9.19 5.58 -1.66
N ASN A 197 9.06 6.52 -0.72
CA ASN A 197 8.98 7.94 -1.03
C ASN A 197 10.28 8.46 -1.67
N ALA A 198 11.45 8.06 -1.15
CA ALA A 198 12.73 8.45 -1.73
C ALA A 198 12.89 7.90 -3.17
N ALA A 199 12.49 6.64 -3.40
CA ALA A 199 12.48 6.03 -4.73
C ALA A 199 11.54 6.79 -5.70
N TYR A 200 10.35 7.17 -5.24
CA TYR A 200 9.42 7.99 -6.02
C TYR A 200 10.02 9.36 -6.40
N LEU A 201 10.63 10.05 -5.44
CA LEU A 201 11.26 11.35 -5.68
C LEU A 201 12.45 11.23 -6.65
N ILE A 202 13.23 10.14 -6.59
CA ILE A 202 14.27 9.84 -7.59
C ILE A 202 13.65 9.68 -8.98
N GLU A 203 12.53 8.97 -9.11
CA GLU A 203 11.84 8.82 -10.41
C GLU A 203 11.37 10.17 -10.96
N LEU A 204 10.84 11.06 -10.11
CA LEU A 204 10.48 12.42 -10.55
C LEU A 204 11.71 13.22 -11.02
N VAL A 205 12.83 13.13 -10.30
CA VAL A 205 14.10 13.78 -10.68
C VAL A 205 14.62 13.21 -12.01
N ARG A 206 14.52 11.89 -12.22
CA ARG A 206 14.90 11.20 -13.46
C ARG A 206 14.13 11.73 -14.65
N THR A 207 12.81 11.92 -14.51
CA THR A 207 11.95 12.41 -15.61
C THR A 207 11.89 13.94 -15.71
N GLY A 208 12.50 14.67 -14.76
CA GLY A 208 12.40 16.13 -14.69
C GLY A 208 10.99 16.64 -14.34
N ALA A 209 10.16 15.78 -13.74
CA ALA A 209 8.76 16.06 -13.43
C ALA A 209 8.67 16.87 -12.12
N ASN A 210 9.06 18.14 -12.18
CA ASN A 210 9.16 19.03 -11.02
C ASN A 210 7.82 19.69 -10.60
N ARG A 211 6.74 19.42 -11.34
CA ARG A 211 5.39 19.90 -11.06
C ARG A 211 4.40 18.78 -11.35
N ARG A 212 3.57 18.46 -10.36
CA ARG A 212 2.41 17.59 -10.50
C ARG A 212 1.17 18.43 -10.21
N ASN A 213 0.08 18.17 -10.92
CA ASN A 213 -1.19 18.77 -10.51
C ASN A 213 -1.64 18.13 -9.18
N PRO A 214 -2.54 18.76 -8.41
CA PRO A 214 -2.92 18.24 -7.09
C PRO A 214 -3.58 16.85 -7.10
N ASP A 215 -4.33 16.51 -8.15
CA ASP A 215 -4.97 15.20 -8.28
C ASP A 215 -3.94 14.10 -8.58
N ASP A 216 -3.00 14.40 -9.45
CA ASP A 216 -1.84 13.59 -9.78
C ASP A 216 -0.98 13.31 -8.53
N ALA A 217 -0.67 14.35 -7.76
CA ALA A 217 0.13 14.23 -6.55
C ALA A 217 -0.57 13.43 -5.45
N ARG A 218 -1.91 13.56 -5.34
CA ARG A 218 -2.73 12.72 -4.46
C ARG A 218 -2.63 11.25 -4.87
N ASN A 219 -2.75 10.96 -6.16
CA ASN A 219 -2.64 9.59 -6.67
C ASN A 219 -1.24 9.02 -6.42
N ASP A 220 -0.17 9.81 -6.62
CA ASP A 220 1.18 9.35 -6.29
C ASP A 220 1.35 9.03 -4.80
N ALA A 221 0.73 9.82 -3.91
CA ALA A 221 0.77 9.55 -2.47
C ALA A 221 0.14 8.19 -2.13
N VAL A 222 -0.98 7.86 -2.77
CA VAL A 222 -1.62 6.53 -2.66
C VAL A 222 -0.71 5.44 -3.22
N ASP A 223 -0.10 5.67 -4.38
CA ASP A 223 0.82 4.71 -5.00
C ASP A 223 2.03 4.41 -4.11
N ILE A 224 2.58 5.41 -3.42
CA ILE A 224 3.70 5.21 -2.48
C ILE A 224 3.28 4.32 -1.32
N ILE A 225 2.06 4.46 -0.80
CA ILE A 225 1.54 3.60 0.27
C ILE A 225 1.34 2.17 -0.25
N ASN A 226 0.76 2.01 -1.45
CA ASN A 226 0.61 0.70 -2.10
C ASN A 226 1.97 0.03 -2.33
N VAL A 227 2.95 0.77 -2.83
CA VAL A 227 4.34 0.33 -3.00
C VAL A 227 4.92 -0.12 -1.67
N THR A 228 4.74 0.68 -0.61
CA THR A 228 5.26 0.38 0.72
C THR A 228 4.74 -0.95 1.23
N PHE A 229 3.42 -1.14 1.21
CA PHE A 229 2.82 -2.42 1.61
C PHE A 229 3.29 -3.57 0.74
N ALA A 230 3.35 -3.39 -0.58
CA ALA A 230 3.79 -4.43 -1.51
C ALA A 230 5.22 -4.94 -1.26
N THR A 231 6.06 -4.20 -0.52
CA THR A 231 7.40 -4.70 -0.11
C THR A 231 7.34 -5.83 0.92
N TYR A 232 6.22 -5.96 1.64
CA TYR A 232 5.98 -7.04 2.60
C TYR A 232 5.33 -8.29 1.97
N PHE A 233 4.86 -8.18 0.73
CA PHE A 233 4.14 -9.24 0.03
C PHE A 233 4.88 -9.63 -1.26
N HIS A 234 4.31 -10.59 -1.99
CA HIS A 234 4.93 -11.21 -3.19
C HIS A 234 5.00 -10.28 -4.43
N GLY A 235 4.46 -9.07 -4.38
CA GLY A 235 4.46 -8.18 -5.54
C GLY A 235 3.51 -7.00 -5.45
N LEU A 236 3.62 -6.12 -6.43
CA LEU A 236 2.65 -5.07 -6.74
C LEU A 236 2.01 -5.37 -8.10
N MET A 237 0.68 -5.47 -8.15
CA MET A 237 -0.05 -5.58 -9.42
C MET A 237 -0.53 -4.19 -9.85
N THR A 238 0.20 -3.57 -10.78
CA THR A 238 -0.12 -2.24 -11.32
C THR A 238 0.18 -2.15 -12.80
N ASP A 239 -0.63 -1.38 -13.52
CA ASP A 239 -0.37 -0.94 -14.91
C ASP A 239 0.22 0.48 -14.94
N ASP A 240 0.27 1.18 -13.79
CA ASP A 240 0.95 2.46 -13.68
C ASP A 240 2.46 2.25 -13.73
N ARG A 241 3.06 2.75 -14.80
CA ARG A 241 4.50 2.59 -15.06
C ARG A 241 5.36 3.25 -13.97
N ARG A 242 4.93 4.37 -13.39
CA ARG A 242 5.69 5.04 -12.33
C ARG A 242 5.59 4.24 -11.04
N ALA A 243 4.39 3.83 -10.63
CA ALA A 243 4.22 2.99 -9.44
C ALA A 243 5.06 1.70 -9.55
N GLY A 244 5.07 1.06 -10.71
CA GLY A 244 5.94 -0.10 -10.98
C GLY A 244 7.43 0.22 -10.89
N ALA A 245 7.90 1.32 -11.49
CA ALA A 245 9.30 1.73 -11.41
C ALA A 245 9.72 2.09 -9.97
N THR A 246 8.86 2.80 -9.25
CA THR A 246 9.03 3.12 -7.83
C THR A 246 9.12 1.85 -6.99
N TYR A 247 8.26 0.86 -7.23
CA TYR A 247 8.30 -0.43 -6.54
C TYR A 247 9.63 -1.15 -6.74
N GLU A 248 10.09 -1.29 -7.98
CA GLU A 248 11.35 -1.97 -8.29
C GLU A 248 12.56 -1.29 -7.64
N LEU A 249 12.63 0.04 -7.73
CA LEU A 249 13.70 0.79 -7.08
C LEU A 249 13.63 0.67 -5.55
N THR A 250 12.42 0.68 -4.97
CA THR A 250 12.22 0.48 -3.53
C THR A 250 12.76 -0.88 -3.08
N ARG A 251 12.44 -1.96 -3.82
CA ARG A 251 12.97 -3.30 -3.53
C ARG A 251 14.49 -3.34 -3.60
N GLN A 252 15.08 -2.79 -4.65
CA GLN A 252 16.54 -2.74 -4.81
C GLN A 252 17.23 -2.04 -3.64
N LEU A 253 16.69 -0.88 -3.21
CA LEU A 253 17.20 -0.15 -2.07
C LEU A 253 17.05 -0.92 -0.75
N LEU A 254 15.88 -1.53 -0.52
CA LEU A 254 15.64 -2.34 0.68
C LEU A 254 16.58 -3.55 0.75
N THR A 255 16.80 -4.26 -0.36
CA THR A 255 17.78 -5.35 -0.44
C THR A 255 19.19 -4.85 -0.17
N ALA A 256 19.59 -3.71 -0.73
CA ALA A 256 20.89 -3.09 -0.46
C ALA A 256 21.06 -2.68 1.02
N TYR A 257 19.97 -2.32 1.70
CA TYR A 257 19.96 -2.00 3.13
C TYR A 257 19.81 -3.22 4.04
N GLY A 258 19.85 -4.45 3.49
CA GLY A 258 19.80 -5.70 4.25
C GLY A 258 18.40 -6.15 4.67
N SER A 259 17.35 -5.64 4.01
CA SER A 259 15.97 -6.10 4.23
C SER A 259 15.74 -7.46 3.57
N GLU A 260 14.99 -8.33 4.25
CA GLU A 260 14.33 -9.46 3.60
C GLU A 260 13.13 -8.92 2.82
N VAL A 261 13.31 -8.74 1.51
CA VAL A 261 12.22 -8.49 0.58
C VAL A 261 11.74 -9.84 0.08
N VAL A 262 10.44 -10.13 0.15
CA VAL A 262 9.88 -11.38 -0.36
C VAL A 262 10.22 -11.50 -1.85
N ASP A 263 11.04 -12.47 -2.20
CA ASP A 263 11.63 -12.56 -3.54
C ASP A 263 10.54 -12.88 -4.57
N GLY A 264 10.43 -12.01 -5.58
CA GLY A 264 9.38 -12.05 -6.61
C GLY A 264 9.76 -12.88 -7.83
N ALA A 265 10.85 -13.65 -7.78
CA ALA A 265 11.19 -14.61 -8.82
C ALA A 265 10.20 -15.78 -8.76
N LEU A 266 8.99 -15.56 -9.27
CA LEU A 266 7.98 -16.51 -9.76
C LEU A 266 8.29 -17.99 -9.48
N ASP A 267 8.30 -18.37 -8.20
CA ASP A 267 8.16 -19.73 -7.77
C ASP A 267 6.81 -19.85 -7.05
N TRP A 268 5.76 -19.95 -7.87
CA TRP A 268 4.38 -20.19 -7.42
C TRP A 268 4.23 -21.48 -6.61
N THR A 269 5.28 -22.30 -6.46
CA THR A 269 5.25 -23.56 -5.72
C THR A 269 5.61 -23.42 -4.24
N ARG A 270 6.25 -22.30 -3.83
CA ARG A 270 6.39 -21.96 -2.41
C ARG A 270 5.17 -21.17 -1.94
N ALA A 271 4.08 -21.90 -1.73
CA ALA A 271 3.04 -21.44 -0.81
C ALA A 271 3.70 -21.16 0.55
N TYR A 272 3.64 -19.91 1.01
CA TYR A 272 3.45 -19.71 2.45
C TYR A 272 1.95 -19.94 2.64
N PRO A 273 1.52 -21.13 3.10
CA PRO A 273 0.13 -21.29 3.45
C PRO A 273 -0.18 -20.21 4.48
N VAL A 274 -1.11 -19.31 4.15
CA VAL A 274 -1.93 -18.74 5.20
C VAL A 274 -2.75 -19.93 5.66
N ASP A 275 -2.23 -20.71 6.60
CA ASP A 275 -2.99 -21.76 7.26
C ASP A 275 -4.08 -21.04 8.05
N ILE A 276 -5.21 -20.80 7.40
CA ILE A 276 -6.46 -20.42 8.04
C ILE A 276 -6.94 -21.71 8.70
N PRO A 277 -6.86 -21.85 10.04
CA PRO A 277 -7.19 -23.10 10.70
C PRO A 277 -8.66 -23.45 10.45
N ALA A 278 -8.97 -24.73 10.19
CA ALA A 278 -10.35 -25.16 9.91
C ALA A 278 -11.31 -24.91 11.08
N ASP A 279 -10.77 -24.82 12.30
CA ASP A 279 -11.41 -24.49 13.57
C ASP A 279 -11.59 -22.98 13.81
N PHE A 280 -11.06 -22.12 12.93
CA PHE A 280 -11.25 -20.65 12.99
C PHE A 280 -12.73 -20.25 12.88
N PHE A 281 -13.58 -21.09 12.31
CA PHE A 281 -15.03 -20.89 12.23
C PHE A 281 -15.80 -21.37 13.49
N GLU A 282 -15.20 -22.19 14.35
CA GLU A 282 -15.87 -22.73 15.56
C GLU A 282 -15.69 -21.87 16.81
N ILE A 283 -14.69 -20.97 16.84
CA ILE A 283 -14.48 -20.03 17.97
C ILE A 283 -15.48 -18.84 17.93
N LEU A 284 -16.43 -18.84 16.99
CA LEU A 284 -17.41 -17.77 16.77
C LEU A 284 -18.70 -17.86 17.61
N SER A 285 -18.84 -18.84 18.52
CA SER A 285 -20.06 -18.99 19.33
C SER A 285 -20.04 -18.28 20.70
N ASP A 286 -18.88 -18.00 21.28
CA ASP A 286 -18.82 -17.45 22.65
C ASP A 286 -18.19 -16.04 22.71
N GLY A 287 -19.09 -15.05 22.71
CA GLY A 287 -19.01 -13.89 23.58
C GLY A 287 -17.83 -12.92 23.36
N CYS A 288 -17.95 -12.03 22.37
CA CYS A 288 -17.12 -10.83 22.32
C CYS A 288 -17.79 -9.69 23.14
N PRO A 289 -17.07 -9.01 24.05
CA PRO A 289 -17.58 -7.86 24.79
C PRO A 289 -17.63 -6.62 23.90
N ARG A 290 -18.69 -5.82 24.05
CA ARG A 290 -18.91 -4.57 23.30
C ARG A 290 -17.84 -3.53 23.65
N PRO A 291 -17.44 -2.65 22.73
CA PRO A 291 -16.59 -1.51 23.06
C PRO A 291 -17.37 -0.55 23.97
N LEU A 292 -16.69 -0.08 25.01
CA LEU A 292 -17.14 0.99 25.91
C LEU A 292 -17.09 2.35 25.19
N PRO A 293 -17.90 3.33 25.66
CA PRO A 293 -18.28 4.55 24.93
C PRO A 293 -17.14 5.54 24.67
#